data_AF-A0A1C5K3G9-F1
#
_entry.id   AF-A0A1C5K3G9-F1
#
_cell.length_a   1.000
_cell.length_b   1.000
_cell.length_c   1.000
_cell.angle_alpha   90.00
_cell.angle_beta   90.00
_cell.angle_gamma   90.00
#
_symmetry.space_group_name_H-M   'P 1'
#
loop_
_entity.id
_entity.type
_entity.pdbx_description
1 polymer ?
#
loop_
_entity_poly.entity_id
_entity_poly.type
_entity_poly.pdbx_seq_one_letter_code
_entity_poly.pdbx_strand_id
1 'polypeptide(L)'
;MTRHCPNGGWVLLREPNGVDARPRGMRALGPAFAAVAVVVGLLTGCSAADPDSPAPSPAATTGSPVPTAGEPSVGGPSVSGTAPTAGGPTDGTAALRITLTRSGGFAGNRDTVTVEPDGRWTTTDRAGATRTGRLEPTQLDRLRALAGPAARERDSPPDAACADTFAYRLTIGTHSVDWTDCPSGPPPPAAAHDLATLLLQTTTTG
;
A
#
# COMPACT_ATOMS: atom_id res chain seq x y z
N MET A 1 -64.72 20.59 -0.28
CA MET A 1 -63.83 21.44 0.53
C MET A 1 -62.42 21.27 0.01
N THR A 2 -61.93 22.30 -0.68
CA THR A 2 -60.68 22.31 -1.45
C THR A 2 -59.50 22.63 -0.53
N ARG A 3 -58.39 21.88 -0.61
CA ARG A 3 -57.08 22.36 -0.15
C ARG A 3 -55.99 21.99 -1.15
N HIS A 4 -55.21 23.01 -1.48
CA HIS A 4 -54.14 23.09 -2.46
C HIS A 4 -52.81 22.91 -1.72
N CYS A 5 -51.89 22.11 -2.23
CA CYS A 5 -50.48 22.09 -1.79
C CYS A 5 -49.61 22.76 -2.87
N PRO A 6 -48.70 23.69 -2.52
CA PRO A 6 -47.70 24.20 -3.45
C PRO A 6 -46.44 23.32 -3.39
N ASN A 7 -45.84 23.11 -4.57
CA ASN A 7 -44.62 22.33 -4.85
C ASN A 7 -44.79 20.80 -4.89
N GLY A 8 -45.12 20.34 -6.10
CA GLY A 8 -45.23 18.94 -6.46
C GLY A 8 -43.90 18.19 -6.40
N GLY A 9 -43.93 17.11 -5.63
CA GLY A 9 -42.96 16.01 -5.67
C GLY A 9 -43.62 14.81 -5.01
N TRP A 10 -43.98 13.80 -5.79
CA TRP A 10 -44.67 12.61 -5.31
C TRP A 10 -43.75 11.77 -4.43
N VAL A 11 -44.15 11.53 -3.17
CA VAL A 11 -43.56 10.52 -2.30
C VAL A 11 -44.30 9.21 -2.54
N LEU A 12 -43.63 8.23 -3.15
CA LEU A 12 -44.11 6.85 -3.16
C LEU A 12 -43.90 6.26 -1.76
N LEU A 13 -45.00 6.15 -1.04
CA LEU A 13 -45.14 5.37 0.19
C LEU A 13 -45.05 3.88 -0.18
N ARG A 14 -43.99 3.20 0.25
CA ARG A 14 -43.93 1.73 0.24
C ARG A 14 -43.65 1.24 1.66
N GLU A 15 -44.72 0.92 2.37
CA GLU A 15 -44.69 0.27 3.68
C GLU A 15 -44.53 -1.26 3.57
N PRO A 16 -44.15 -1.92 4.69
CA PRO A 16 -43.51 -3.23 4.75
C PRO A 16 -44.52 -4.38 4.94
N ASN A 17 -44.10 -5.62 4.70
CA ASN A 17 -44.44 -6.86 5.42
C ASN A 17 -44.03 -8.07 4.57
N GLY A 18 -43.38 -9.07 5.19
CA GLY A 18 -43.08 -10.34 4.53
C GLY A 18 -41.93 -11.11 5.17
N VAL A 19 -42.07 -11.43 6.45
CA VAL A 19 -41.37 -12.58 7.05
C VAL A 19 -41.97 -13.83 6.44
N ASP A 20 -41.21 -14.59 5.66
CA ASP A 20 -41.53 -16.00 5.44
C ASP A 20 -40.28 -16.86 5.19
N ALA A 21 -40.11 -17.78 6.13
CA ALA A 21 -39.68 -19.17 5.97
C ALA A 21 -38.45 -19.51 5.10
N ARG A 22 -37.41 -19.96 5.80
CA ARG A 22 -36.48 -20.99 5.31
C ARG A 22 -37.24 -22.25 4.90
N PRO A 23 -36.87 -22.89 3.77
CA PRO A 23 -36.84 -24.34 3.68
C PRO A 23 -35.39 -24.83 3.79
N ARG A 24 -35.17 -25.76 4.72
CA ARG A 24 -34.02 -26.65 4.75
C ARG A 24 -34.05 -27.54 3.51
N GLY A 25 -33.19 -27.27 2.53
CA GLY A 25 -32.89 -28.18 1.42
C GLY A 25 -31.61 -28.96 1.71
N MET A 26 -31.77 -30.21 2.09
CA MET A 26 -30.70 -31.20 2.27
C MET A 26 -30.17 -31.71 0.92
N ARG A 27 -28.86 -31.96 0.88
CA ARG A 27 -28.13 -33.00 0.12
C ARG A 27 -28.09 -32.90 -1.42
N ALA A 28 -26.87 -32.75 -1.94
CA ALA A 28 -26.34 -33.66 -2.95
C ALA A 28 -24.82 -33.78 -2.78
N LEU A 29 -24.37 -34.99 -2.39
CA LEU A 29 -22.99 -35.43 -2.62
C LEU A 29 -22.77 -35.54 -4.12
N GLY A 30 -21.60 -35.12 -4.59
CA GLY A 30 -21.12 -35.43 -5.93
C GLY A 30 -19.61 -35.21 -6.03
N PRO A 31 -18.78 -36.25 -5.90
CA PRO A 31 -17.36 -36.17 -6.18
C PRO A 31 -17.15 -36.37 -7.68
N ALA A 32 -16.84 -35.30 -8.42
CA ALA A 32 -16.26 -35.44 -9.75
C ALA A 32 -14.73 -35.49 -9.57
N PHE A 33 -14.20 -36.68 -9.31
CA PHE A 33 -12.80 -36.99 -9.52
C PHE A 33 -12.49 -36.84 -11.01
N ALA A 34 -11.97 -35.68 -11.40
CA ALA A 34 -11.32 -35.53 -12.70
C ALA A 34 -9.93 -36.17 -12.59
N ALA A 35 -9.83 -37.43 -13.03
CA ALA A 35 -8.56 -38.08 -13.30
C ALA A 35 -7.88 -37.36 -14.47
N VAL A 36 -6.94 -36.47 -14.15
CA VAL A 36 -6.03 -35.91 -15.16
C VAL A 36 -4.81 -36.82 -15.23
N ALA A 37 -4.85 -37.74 -16.19
CA ALA A 37 -3.68 -38.42 -16.68
C ALA A 37 -2.90 -37.44 -17.58
N VAL A 38 -1.68 -37.07 -17.17
CA VAL A 38 -0.71 -36.45 -18.08
C VAL A 38 0.61 -37.21 -18.00
N VAL A 39 1.07 -37.49 -19.21
CA VAL A 39 2.17 -38.33 -19.62
C VAL A 39 3.53 -37.72 -19.28
N VAL A 40 4.47 -38.63 -19.05
CA VAL A 40 5.92 -38.53 -18.87
C VAL A 40 6.61 -37.49 -19.77
N GLY A 41 7.52 -36.71 -19.17
CA GLY A 41 8.60 -35.99 -19.84
C GLY A 41 9.85 -35.96 -18.97
N LEU A 42 10.78 -36.88 -19.22
CA LEU A 42 12.15 -36.87 -18.69
C LEU A 42 12.96 -35.78 -19.38
N LEU A 43 13.38 -34.74 -18.65
CA LEU A 43 14.51 -33.89 -19.04
C LEU A 43 15.44 -33.73 -17.85
N THR A 44 16.39 -34.65 -17.80
CA THR A 44 17.68 -34.52 -17.10
C THR A 44 18.44 -33.31 -17.64
N GLY A 45 18.80 -32.40 -16.75
CA GLY A 45 19.65 -31.25 -17.06
C GLY A 45 20.61 -30.97 -15.91
N CYS A 46 21.65 -31.80 -15.79
CA CYS A 46 22.88 -31.45 -15.08
C CYS A 46 23.63 -30.39 -15.90
N SER A 47 24.15 -29.35 -15.27
CA SER A 47 25.37 -28.70 -15.75
C SER A 47 26.25 -28.40 -14.55
N ALA A 48 27.46 -28.94 -14.66
CA ALA A 48 28.49 -28.99 -13.66
C ALA A 48 29.17 -27.62 -13.48
N ALA A 49 29.91 -27.56 -12.38
CA ALA A 49 30.74 -26.47 -11.91
C ALA A 49 31.71 -25.89 -12.95
N ASP A 50 32.12 -24.64 -12.71
CA ASP A 50 33.52 -24.25 -12.87
C ASP A 50 34.00 -23.44 -11.64
N PRO A 51 35.27 -23.67 -11.21
CA PRO A 51 35.94 -22.96 -10.12
C PRO A 51 36.63 -21.68 -10.62
N ASP A 52 37.37 -21.06 -9.70
CA ASP A 52 38.35 -19.99 -9.85
C ASP A 52 37.91 -18.55 -9.54
N SER A 53 38.27 -18.15 -8.32
CA SER A 53 38.56 -16.77 -7.93
C SER A 53 39.75 -16.24 -8.75
N PRO A 54 39.86 -14.91 -8.92
CA PRO A 54 40.80 -14.22 -8.04
C PRO A 54 40.28 -12.90 -7.50
N ALA A 55 40.56 -12.68 -6.22
CA ALA A 55 40.61 -11.35 -5.63
C ALA A 55 41.70 -10.49 -6.28
N PRO A 56 41.48 -9.18 -6.37
CA PRO A 56 42.55 -8.25 -6.06
C PRO A 56 42.21 -7.35 -4.85
N SER A 57 43.12 -7.35 -3.88
CA SER A 57 43.21 -6.39 -2.78
C SER A 57 44.12 -5.20 -3.19
N PRO A 58 44.31 -4.17 -2.34
CA PRO A 58 43.93 -2.78 -2.59
C PRO A 58 45.06 -1.90 -3.14
N ALA A 59 44.70 -0.82 -3.84
CA ALA A 59 45.62 0.29 -4.11
C ALA A 59 45.31 1.44 -3.14
N ALA A 60 46.15 1.59 -2.12
CA ALA A 60 46.25 2.81 -1.33
C ALA A 60 47.02 3.86 -2.14
N THR A 61 46.41 5.02 -2.36
CA THR A 61 47.11 6.19 -2.91
C THR A 61 47.23 7.24 -1.81
N THR A 62 48.46 7.40 -1.35
CA THR A 62 48.96 8.52 -0.55
C THR A 62 48.94 9.81 -1.36
N GLY A 63 48.46 10.91 -0.77
CA GLY A 63 48.65 12.25 -1.35
C GLY A 63 48.02 13.38 -0.52
N SER A 64 48.77 13.91 0.45
CA SER A 64 48.56 15.29 0.96
C SER A 64 49.04 16.30 -0.09
N PRO A 65 48.38 17.47 -0.20
CA PRO A 65 49.04 18.70 0.28
C PRO A 65 48.13 19.75 0.94
N VAL A 66 48.68 20.39 1.97
CA VAL A 66 48.37 21.74 2.52
C VAL A 66 49.26 22.72 1.72
N PRO A 67 48.92 23.99 1.36
CA PRO A 67 48.49 25.06 2.28
C PRO A 67 47.56 26.17 1.71
N THR A 68 47.13 27.06 2.61
CA THR A 68 47.26 28.55 2.50
C THR A 68 45.98 29.32 2.85
N ALA A 69 46.16 30.20 3.83
CA ALA A 69 45.19 31.16 4.35
C ALA A 69 44.94 32.35 3.40
N GLY A 70 43.73 32.90 3.50
CA GLY A 70 43.35 34.19 2.90
C GLY A 70 41.96 34.62 3.36
N GLU A 71 41.89 35.37 4.46
CA GLU A 71 40.87 36.42 4.71
C GLU A 71 41.30 37.69 3.92
N PRO A 72 40.45 38.72 3.63
CA PRO A 72 39.33 39.21 4.45
C PRO A 72 38.07 39.77 3.71
N SER A 73 37.02 40.08 4.50
CA SER A 73 35.97 41.16 4.38
C SER A 73 35.13 41.23 3.08
N VAL A 74 33.82 41.52 3.05
CA VAL A 74 33.11 42.73 3.48
C VAL A 74 31.59 42.44 3.60
N GLY A 75 30.90 43.17 4.46
CA GLY A 75 29.48 43.00 4.78
C GLY A 75 28.45 43.26 3.66
N GLY A 76 27.24 42.72 3.89
CA GLY A 76 26.02 42.97 3.12
C GLY A 76 24.78 42.76 4.01
N PRO A 77 23.65 43.44 3.73
CA PRO A 77 22.75 43.98 4.74
C PRO A 77 21.74 42.99 5.34
N SER A 78 21.34 43.29 6.58
CA SER A 78 20.10 42.81 7.19
C SER A 78 18.91 43.12 6.29
N VAL A 79 18.24 42.08 5.81
CA VAL A 79 16.83 42.15 5.44
C VAL A 79 16.03 41.49 6.55
N SER A 80 15.25 42.30 7.24
CA SER A 80 14.18 41.86 8.14
C SER A 80 13.21 40.99 7.34
N GLY A 81 13.37 39.67 7.46
CA GLY A 81 12.38 38.72 7.00
C GLY A 81 11.19 38.79 7.94
N THR A 82 10.09 39.39 7.50
CA THR A 82 8.77 39.24 8.08
C THR A 82 8.51 37.75 8.22
N ALA A 83 8.50 37.22 9.44
CA ALA A 83 8.15 35.83 9.69
C ALA A 83 6.72 35.62 9.16
N PRO A 84 6.49 34.72 8.18
CA PRO A 84 5.13 34.30 7.93
C PRO A 84 4.69 33.53 9.17
N THR A 85 3.63 34.01 9.81
CA THR A 85 2.86 33.25 10.79
C THR A 85 2.36 31.98 10.10
N ALA A 86 3.15 30.90 10.16
CA ALA A 86 2.72 29.57 9.77
C ALA A 86 1.89 28.98 10.92
N GLY A 87 0.69 29.52 11.08
CA GLY A 87 -0.37 28.95 11.91
C GLY A 87 -1.33 28.17 11.04
N GLY A 88 -0.86 27.09 10.42
CA GLY A 88 -1.69 26.12 9.72
C GLY A 88 -1.00 24.76 9.80
N PRO A 89 -1.71 23.64 10.02
CA PRO A 89 -1.09 22.33 10.09
C PRO A 89 -0.56 21.97 8.69
N THR A 90 0.69 22.33 8.39
CA THR A 90 1.40 21.88 7.21
C THR A 90 1.60 20.37 7.32
N ASP A 91 0.75 19.63 6.61
CA ASP A 91 1.12 18.88 5.40
C ASP A 91 2.54 18.26 5.35
N GLY A 92 3.10 17.84 6.48
CA GLY A 92 4.33 17.07 6.51
C GLY A 92 4.16 15.72 5.82
N THR A 93 2.93 15.19 5.79
CA THR A 93 2.60 13.88 5.24
C THR A 93 2.63 13.83 3.70
N ALA A 94 2.37 14.95 3.02
CA ALA A 94 2.37 15.01 1.55
C ALA A 94 3.77 14.81 0.93
N ALA A 95 4.83 14.99 1.73
CA ALA A 95 6.22 14.79 1.35
C ALA A 95 6.80 13.45 1.86
N LEU A 96 5.98 12.57 2.43
CA LEU A 96 6.48 11.31 3.01
C LEU A 96 6.43 10.17 2.01
N ARG A 97 7.46 9.32 2.09
CA ARG A 97 7.49 8.00 1.48
C ARG A 97 6.42 7.12 2.11
N ILE A 98 5.73 6.36 1.28
CA ILE A 98 4.68 5.44 1.70
C ILE A 98 5.07 4.02 1.32
N THR A 99 4.95 3.08 2.25
CA THR A 99 5.22 1.66 2.03
C THR A 99 4.02 0.83 2.48
N LEU A 100 3.47 0.02 1.59
CA LEU A 100 2.44 -0.96 1.89
C LEU A 100 3.06 -2.36 1.78
N THR A 101 2.99 -3.14 2.85
CA THR A 101 3.27 -4.57 2.81
C THR A 101 1.97 -5.34 2.97
N ARG A 102 1.70 -6.25 2.04
CA ARG A 102 0.59 -7.19 2.09
C ARG A 102 1.15 -8.59 2.24
N SER A 103 0.65 -9.35 3.19
CA SER A 103 1.08 -10.73 3.44
C SER A 103 -0.09 -11.65 3.75
N GLY A 104 0.05 -12.94 3.45
CA GLY A 104 -0.96 -13.95 3.79
C GLY A 104 -1.62 -14.61 2.56
N GLY A 105 -2.85 -15.08 2.76
CA GLY A 105 -3.54 -15.99 1.84
C GLY A 105 -2.94 -17.40 1.83
N PHE A 106 -3.65 -18.34 1.18
CA PHE A 106 -3.33 -19.77 1.18
C PHE A 106 -1.89 -20.14 0.77
N ALA A 107 -1.27 -19.36 -0.12
CA ALA A 107 0.10 -19.60 -0.59
C ALA A 107 1.18 -18.90 0.27
N GLY A 108 0.79 -18.06 1.23
CA GLY A 108 1.72 -17.23 2.01
C GLY A 108 2.40 -16.16 1.15
N ASN A 109 1.62 -15.37 0.41
CA ASN A 109 2.17 -14.30 -0.42
C ASN A 109 2.76 -13.19 0.45
N ARG A 110 3.74 -12.47 -0.09
CA ARG A 110 4.27 -11.24 0.51
C ARG A 110 4.64 -10.27 -0.59
N ASP A 111 3.86 -9.21 -0.72
CA ASP A 111 4.06 -8.15 -1.70
C ASP A 111 4.34 -6.85 -0.97
N THR A 112 5.28 -6.06 -1.47
CA THR A 112 5.58 -4.72 -0.94
C THR A 112 5.45 -3.70 -2.06
N VAL A 113 4.67 -2.64 -1.83
CA VAL A 113 4.58 -1.46 -2.67
C VAL A 113 5.24 -0.31 -1.94
N THR A 114 6.18 0.36 -2.59
CA THR A 114 6.78 1.59 -2.10
C THR A 114 6.45 2.71 -3.06
N VAL A 115 6.00 3.85 -2.54
CA VAL A 115 5.74 5.07 -3.29
C VAL A 115 6.58 6.19 -2.72
N GLU A 116 7.39 6.80 -3.57
CA GLU A 116 8.17 7.99 -3.25
C GLU A 116 7.28 9.25 -3.32
N PRO A 117 7.65 10.35 -2.65
CA PRO A 117 6.85 11.58 -2.60
C PRO A 117 6.51 12.20 -3.98
N ASP A 118 7.31 11.87 -5.00
CA ASP A 118 7.14 12.31 -6.38
C ASP A 118 6.23 11.39 -7.22
N GLY A 119 5.63 10.39 -6.58
CA GLY A 119 4.71 9.42 -7.19
C GLY A 119 5.37 8.27 -7.93
N ARG A 120 6.72 8.17 -7.96
CA ARG A 120 7.37 6.94 -8.43
C ARG A 120 7.05 5.81 -7.48
N TRP A 121 6.75 4.65 -8.03
CA TRP A 121 6.47 3.47 -7.23
C TRP A 121 7.32 2.28 -7.66
N THR A 122 7.56 1.40 -6.71
CA THR A 122 8.20 0.09 -6.91
C THR A 122 7.37 -0.95 -6.18
N THR A 123 7.03 -2.04 -6.86
CA THR A 123 6.47 -3.24 -6.24
C THR A 123 7.50 -4.35 -6.23
N THR A 124 7.53 -5.12 -5.15
CA THR A 124 8.38 -6.31 -4.99
C THR A 124 7.50 -7.45 -4.51
N ASP A 125 7.49 -8.55 -5.26
CA ASP A 125 6.74 -9.75 -4.87
C ASP A 125 7.58 -10.67 -3.95
N ARG A 126 6.98 -11.80 -3.58
CA ARG A 126 7.63 -12.80 -2.72
C ARG A 126 8.89 -13.41 -3.34
N ALA A 127 8.92 -13.59 -4.66
CA ALA A 127 10.06 -14.14 -5.39
C ALA A 127 11.19 -13.11 -5.55
N GLY A 128 10.95 -11.85 -5.17
CA GLY A 128 11.87 -10.74 -5.34
C GLY A 128 11.76 -10.09 -6.72
N ALA A 129 10.76 -10.45 -7.53
CA ALA A 129 10.54 -9.79 -8.80
C ALA A 129 10.05 -8.37 -8.54
N THR A 130 10.66 -7.41 -9.24
CA THR A 130 10.37 -5.99 -9.08
C THR A 130 9.66 -5.43 -10.29
N ARG A 131 8.63 -4.61 -10.07
CA ARG A 131 8.04 -3.73 -11.09
C ARG A 131 8.10 -2.29 -10.63
N THR A 132 8.15 -1.36 -11.57
CA THR A 132 8.23 0.06 -11.27
C THR A 132 7.31 0.85 -12.18
N GLY A 133 6.88 2.01 -11.72
CA GLY A 133 6.11 2.93 -12.52
C GLY A 133 5.94 4.27 -11.84
N ARG A 134 4.93 5.01 -12.29
CA ARG A 134 4.58 6.30 -11.69
C ARG A 134 3.08 6.40 -11.54
N LEU A 135 2.62 6.98 -10.44
CA LEU A 135 1.22 7.30 -10.23
C LEU A 135 0.82 8.45 -11.14
N GLU A 136 -0.42 8.42 -11.62
CA GLU A 136 -1.01 9.59 -12.29
C GLU A 136 -1.14 10.74 -11.29
N PRO A 137 -1.08 12.01 -11.74
CA PRO A 137 -1.18 13.17 -10.84
C PRO A 137 -2.42 13.14 -9.93
N THR A 138 -3.58 12.77 -10.49
CA THR A 138 -4.84 12.64 -9.76
C THR A 138 -4.80 11.53 -8.69
N GLN A 139 -4.12 10.42 -8.97
CA GLN A 139 -3.92 9.33 -8.01
C GLN A 139 -2.96 9.76 -6.90
N LEU A 140 -1.90 10.48 -7.25
CA LEU A 140 -0.94 11.02 -6.29
C LEU A 140 -1.59 12.03 -5.34
N ASP A 141 -2.46 12.91 -5.84
CA ASP A 141 -3.20 13.86 -5.01
C ASP A 141 -4.17 13.15 -4.06
N ARG A 142 -4.88 12.13 -4.55
CA ARG A 142 -5.76 11.30 -3.70
C ARG A 142 -4.98 10.57 -2.61
N LEU A 143 -3.80 10.03 -2.96
CA LEU A 143 -2.93 9.36 -2.02
C LEU A 143 -2.44 10.33 -0.92
N ARG A 144 -2.04 11.56 -1.28
CA ARG A 144 -1.65 12.59 -0.31
C ARG A 144 -2.79 12.99 0.62
N ALA A 145 -4.01 13.13 0.09
CA ALA A 145 -5.19 13.45 0.87
C ALA A 145 -5.53 12.37 1.91
N LEU A 146 -5.30 11.09 1.59
CA LEU A 146 -5.53 9.96 2.49
C LEU A 146 -4.40 9.75 3.51
N ALA A 147 -3.17 10.13 3.16
CA ALA A 147 -2.00 9.83 3.96
C ALA A 147 -2.05 10.51 5.35
N GLY A 148 -2.53 11.76 5.43
CA GLY A 148 -2.66 12.47 6.70
C GLY A 148 -3.60 11.76 7.68
N PRO A 149 -4.86 11.48 7.31
CA PRO A 149 -5.78 10.69 8.12
C PRO A 149 -5.24 9.30 8.47
N ALA A 150 -4.71 8.56 7.50
CA ALA A 150 -4.18 7.21 7.71
C ALA A 150 -3.03 7.19 8.73
N ALA A 151 -2.13 8.18 8.71
CA ALA A 151 -1.02 8.28 9.67
C ALA A 151 -1.46 8.55 11.13
N ARG A 152 -2.74 8.87 11.36
CA ARG A 152 -3.31 9.10 12.70
C ARG A 152 -4.17 7.94 13.19
N GLU A 153 -4.46 6.97 12.33
CA GLU A 153 -5.22 5.79 12.70
C GLU A 153 -4.39 4.87 13.59
N ARG A 154 -5.09 3.98 14.29
CA ARG A 154 -4.47 2.96 15.14
C ARG A 154 -4.59 1.61 14.47
N ASP A 155 -3.70 0.70 14.87
CA ASP A 155 -3.76 -0.69 14.46
C ASP A 155 -5.12 -1.31 14.79
N SER A 156 -5.57 -2.20 13.91
CA SER A 156 -6.71 -3.07 14.18
C SER A 156 -6.20 -4.43 14.64
N PRO A 157 -6.65 -4.93 15.81
CA PRO A 157 -6.14 -6.18 16.35
C PRO A 157 -6.47 -7.36 15.41
N PRO A 158 -5.54 -8.31 15.23
CA PRO A 158 -5.79 -9.48 14.41
C PRO A 158 -6.86 -10.37 15.05
N ASP A 159 -7.67 -11.01 14.23
CA ASP A 159 -8.63 -12.02 14.67
C ASP A 159 -8.10 -13.42 14.32
N ALA A 160 -7.86 -14.23 15.36
CA ALA A 160 -7.33 -15.59 15.23
C ALA A 160 -8.32 -16.58 14.58
N ALA A 161 -9.61 -16.25 14.52
CA ALA A 161 -10.61 -17.07 13.83
C ALA A 161 -10.49 -16.99 12.29
N CYS A 162 -9.74 -16.02 11.79
CA CYS A 162 -9.64 -15.70 10.38
C CYS A 162 -8.50 -16.49 9.72
N ALA A 163 -8.79 -17.75 9.36
CA ALA A 163 -7.90 -18.54 8.52
C ALA A 163 -7.75 -17.90 7.12
N ASP A 164 -6.54 -17.97 6.57
CA ASP A 164 -6.24 -17.62 5.18
C ASP A 164 -6.56 -16.18 4.74
N THR A 165 -6.49 -15.23 5.67
CA THR A 165 -6.70 -13.80 5.39
C THR A 165 -5.41 -13.08 4.98
N PHE A 166 -5.56 -11.86 4.46
CA PHE A 166 -4.43 -10.97 4.21
C PHE A 166 -4.22 -10.02 5.39
N ALA A 167 -2.99 -9.98 5.89
CA ALA A 167 -2.51 -8.96 6.80
C ALA A 167 -1.82 -7.84 6.01
N TYR A 168 -2.09 -6.61 6.41
CA TYR A 168 -1.58 -5.40 5.79
C TYR A 168 -0.82 -4.58 6.83
N ARG A 169 0.31 -4.02 6.38
CA ARG A 169 1.08 -3.01 7.10
C ARG A 169 1.24 -1.81 6.20
N LEU A 170 0.67 -0.68 6.58
CA LEU A 170 0.89 0.59 5.90
C LEU A 170 1.84 1.45 6.72
N THR A 171 2.90 1.96 6.09
CA THR A 171 3.86 2.87 6.71
C THR A 171 3.90 4.17 5.93
N ILE A 172 3.77 5.29 6.64
CA ILE A 172 3.75 6.66 6.10
C ILE A 172 4.81 7.46 6.87
N GLY A 173 5.99 7.64 6.26
CA GLY A 173 7.15 8.16 6.96
C GLY A 173 7.53 7.28 8.15
N THR A 174 7.35 7.80 9.37
CA THR A 174 7.65 7.11 10.64
C THR A 174 6.45 6.45 11.30
N HIS A 175 5.24 6.64 10.76
CA HIS A 175 4.00 6.08 11.32
C HIS A 175 3.63 4.79 10.61
N SER A 176 3.22 3.78 11.35
CA SER A 176 2.74 2.51 10.80
C SER A 176 1.36 2.17 11.36
N VAL A 177 0.53 1.57 10.51
CA VAL A 177 -0.79 1.03 10.85
C VAL A 177 -0.88 -0.40 10.31
N ASP A 178 -1.20 -1.34 11.19
CA ASP A 178 -1.38 -2.76 10.91
C ASP A 178 -2.86 -3.15 10.99
N TRP A 179 -3.33 -3.99 10.06
CA TRP A 179 -4.66 -4.60 10.14
C TRP A 179 -4.72 -5.91 9.37
N THR A 180 -5.79 -6.67 9.60
CA THR A 180 -6.11 -7.89 8.84
C THR A 180 -7.44 -7.69 8.12
N ASP A 181 -7.51 -8.05 6.85
CA ASP A 181 -8.75 -8.05 6.08
C ASP A 181 -9.51 -9.35 6.37
N CYS A 182 -10.29 -9.31 7.46
CA CYS A 182 -11.14 -10.42 7.85
C CYS A 182 -12.61 -10.00 7.90
N PRO A 183 -13.51 -10.68 7.16
CA PRO A 183 -14.94 -10.36 7.16
C PRO A 183 -15.63 -10.52 8.52
N SER A 184 -15.14 -11.43 9.38
CA SER A 184 -15.68 -11.66 10.73
C SER A 184 -14.95 -10.89 11.82
N GLY A 185 -13.82 -10.25 11.48
CA GLY A 185 -12.98 -9.52 12.42
C GLY A 185 -13.44 -8.08 12.62
N PRO A 186 -12.69 -7.30 13.41
CA PRO A 186 -12.89 -5.87 13.52
C PRO A 186 -12.75 -5.19 12.14
N PRO A 187 -13.50 -4.11 11.87
CA PRO A 187 -13.35 -3.37 10.62
C PRO A 187 -11.92 -2.83 10.48
N PRO A 188 -11.39 -2.74 9.25
CA PRO A 188 -10.08 -2.16 9.02
C PRO A 188 -10.10 -0.64 9.28
N PRO A 189 -8.93 -0.03 9.58
CA PRO A 189 -8.81 1.42 9.67
C PRO A 189 -9.14 2.06 8.31
N ALA A 190 -10.12 2.97 8.29
CA ALA A 190 -10.80 3.37 7.06
C ALA A 190 -9.85 4.07 6.07
N ALA A 191 -9.08 5.05 6.53
CA ALA A 191 -8.18 5.78 5.65
C ALA A 191 -6.98 4.94 5.21
N ALA A 192 -6.42 4.11 6.10
CA ALA A 192 -5.34 3.19 5.76
C ALA A 192 -5.79 2.14 4.72
N HIS A 193 -7.00 1.61 4.88
CA HIS A 193 -7.60 0.65 3.95
C HIS A 193 -7.88 1.27 2.57
N ASP A 194 -8.44 2.48 2.51
CA ASP A 194 -8.68 3.20 1.26
C ASP A 194 -7.38 3.51 0.53
N LEU A 195 -6.33 3.91 1.27
CA LEU A 195 -5.01 4.16 0.71
C LEU A 195 -4.39 2.87 0.16
N ALA A 196 -4.45 1.77 0.91
CA ALA A 196 -3.97 0.47 0.45
C ALA A 196 -4.70 0.00 -0.81
N THR A 197 -6.01 0.19 -0.86
CA THR A 197 -6.85 -0.14 -2.03
C THR A 197 -6.41 0.65 -3.25
N LEU A 198 -6.19 1.97 -3.11
CA LEU A 198 -5.68 2.82 -4.19
C LEU A 198 -4.31 2.34 -4.69
N LEU A 199 -3.38 2.02 -3.79
CA LEU A 199 -2.05 1.53 -4.15
C LEU A 199 -2.12 0.20 -4.92
N LEU A 200 -2.91 -0.76 -4.44
CA LEU A 200 -3.02 -2.06 -5.08
C LEU A 200 -3.66 -1.94 -6.47
N GLN A 201 -4.74 -1.19 -6.63
CA GLN A 201 -5.39 -0.99 -7.93
C GLN A 201 -4.46 -0.32 -8.96
N THR A 202 -3.64 0.63 -8.52
CA THR A 202 -2.78 1.42 -9.43
C THR A 202 -1.44 0.76 -9.75
N THR A 203 -0.97 -0.19 -8.93
CA THR A 203 0.36 -0.82 -9.10
C THR A 203 0.33 -2.29 -9.49
N THR A 204 -0.84 -2.95 -9.48
CA THR A 204 -0.97 -4.34 -9.93
C THR A 204 -1.37 -4.48 -11.41
N THR A 205 -2.00 -3.45 -12.00
CA THR A 205 -2.59 -3.47 -13.36
C THR A 205 -1.59 -3.14 -14.48
N GLY A 206 -0.30 -3.42 -14.29
CA GLY A 206 0.78 -3.13 -15.24
C GLY A 206 1.46 -4.39 -15.77
#